data_AF-A0A2P4QW48-F1
#
_entry.id   AF-A0A2P4QW48-F1
#
_cell.length_a   1.000
_cell.length_b   1.000
_cell.length_c   1.000
_cell.angle_alpha   90.00
_cell.angle_beta   90.00
_cell.angle_gamma   90.00
#
_symmetry.space_group_name_H-M   'P 1'
#
loop_
_entity.id
_entity.type
_entity.pdbx_description
1 polymer ?
#
loop_
_entity_poly.entity_id
_entity_poly.type
_entity_poly.pdbx_seq_one_letter_code
_entity_poly.pdbx_strand_id
1 'polypeptide(L)'
;MKHIQETIEQYNKLIPQIHKEIDESKEQIEREKNLLSESEIIHNVLLNKLEKLQLDESDDESESQSEIGAIRQELRSIKSNYNMLMDELNDFIDTNFPPPNFEKDEVDEMVIDDNKDDDENEDEDRAEGEDEVHAENETRNKRFLTLKDMLENLMNQTYNNPNNPYITFDPERIWPPYVETLIRSGIAKRNPNDANMLKLVEFHL
;
A
#
# COMPACT_ATOMS: atom_id res chain seq x y z
N MET A 1 -33.02 80.33 -20.48
CA MET A 1 -31.87 80.78 -19.67
C MET A 1 -31.75 80.05 -18.32
N LYS A 2 -32.81 79.91 -17.50
CA LYS A 2 -32.76 79.17 -16.23
C LYS A 2 -32.23 77.72 -16.35
N HIS A 3 -32.73 76.98 -17.33
CA HIS A 3 -32.34 75.58 -17.53
C HIS A 3 -30.84 75.38 -17.82
N ILE A 4 -30.19 76.36 -18.45
CA ILE A 4 -28.75 76.33 -18.77
C ILE A 4 -27.91 76.62 -17.51
N GLN A 5 -28.41 77.51 -16.64
CA GLN A 5 -27.77 77.78 -15.35
C GLN A 5 -27.86 76.57 -14.43
N GLU A 6 -29.02 75.90 -14.38
CA GLU A 6 -29.20 74.66 -13.61
C GLU A 6 -28.28 73.53 -14.10
N THR A 7 -28.10 73.37 -15.41
CA THR A 7 -27.14 72.38 -15.94
C THR A 7 -25.71 72.74 -15.59
N ILE A 8 -25.32 74.01 -15.69
CA ILE A 8 -23.96 74.46 -15.31
C ILE A 8 -23.71 74.21 -13.83
N GLU A 9 -24.71 74.46 -12.97
CA GLU A 9 -24.62 74.21 -11.54
C GLU A 9 -24.51 72.70 -11.22
N GLN A 10 -25.25 71.85 -11.94
CA GLN A 10 -25.10 70.40 -11.85
C GLN A 10 -23.71 69.93 -12.29
N TYR A 11 -23.18 70.44 -13.41
CA TYR A 11 -21.83 70.12 -13.86
C TYR A 11 -20.76 70.58 -12.85
N ASN A 12 -20.90 71.79 -12.29
CA ASN A 12 -20.00 72.30 -11.27
C ASN A 12 -20.00 71.45 -9.99
N LYS A 13 -21.10 70.77 -9.69
CA LYS A 13 -21.20 69.83 -8.56
C LYS A 13 -20.64 68.45 -8.91
N LEU A 14 -20.77 68.01 -10.16
CA LEU A 14 -20.32 66.69 -10.62
C LEU A 14 -18.81 66.63 -10.83
N ILE A 15 -18.19 67.69 -11.37
CA ILE A 15 -16.75 67.78 -11.60
C ILE A 15 -15.91 67.43 -10.36
N PRO A 16 -16.13 68.04 -9.17
CA PRO A 16 -15.36 67.71 -7.98
C PRO A 16 -15.61 66.28 -7.48
N GLN A 17 -16.81 65.73 -7.69
CA GLN A 17 -17.10 64.34 -7.35
C GLN A 17 -16.30 63.37 -8.23
N ILE A 18 -16.25 63.63 -9.55
CA ILE A 18 -15.44 62.83 -10.48
C ILE A 18 -13.94 62.97 -10.16
N HIS A 19 -13.46 64.17 -9.85
CA HIS A 19 -12.06 64.35 -9.43
C HIS A 19 -11.74 63.56 -8.15
N LYS A 20 -12.64 63.56 -7.17
CA LYS A 20 -12.50 62.75 -5.95
C LYS A 20 -12.43 61.25 -6.26
N GLU A 21 -13.34 60.74 -7.09
CA GLU A 21 -13.33 59.33 -7.52
C GLU A 21 -12.06 58.95 -8.28
N ILE A 22 -11.54 59.87 -9.12
CA ILE A 22 -10.28 59.68 -9.83
C ILE A 22 -9.12 59.57 -8.85
N ASP A 23 -9.05 60.46 -7.85
CA ASP A 23 -7.96 60.44 -6.88
C ASP A 23 -8.04 59.22 -5.95
N GLU A 24 -9.23 58.84 -5.50
CA GLU A 24 -9.44 57.58 -4.74
C GLU A 24 -9.01 56.35 -5.56
N SER A 25 -9.33 56.32 -6.85
CA SER A 25 -8.92 55.22 -7.75
C SER A 25 -7.41 55.17 -7.95
N LYS A 26 -6.73 56.31 -8.04
CA LYS A 26 -5.26 56.36 -8.12
C LYS A 26 -4.61 55.84 -6.85
N GLU A 27 -5.11 56.24 -5.68
CA GLU A 27 -4.61 55.74 -4.39
C GLU A 27 -4.84 54.22 -4.25
N GLN A 28 -5.96 53.70 -4.75
CA GLN A 28 -6.22 52.27 -4.80
C GLN A 28 -5.22 51.54 -5.71
N ILE A 29 -4.95 52.08 -6.91
CA ILE A 29 -3.96 51.52 -7.84
C ILE A 29 -2.56 51.51 -7.23
N GLU A 30 -2.18 52.57 -6.51
CA GLU A 30 -0.87 52.64 -5.85
C GLU A 30 -0.75 51.58 -4.74
N ARG A 31 -1.79 51.40 -3.94
CA ARG A 31 -1.84 50.34 -2.91
C ARG A 31 -1.74 48.94 -3.53
N GLU A 32 -2.47 48.68 -4.60
CA GLU A 32 -2.42 47.38 -5.29
C GLU A 32 -1.05 47.10 -5.91
N LYS A 33 -0.36 48.11 -6.44
CA LYS A 33 1.02 47.97 -6.93
C LYS A 33 1.99 47.60 -5.82
N ASN A 34 1.85 48.22 -4.64
CA ASN A 34 2.69 47.88 -3.50
C ASN A 34 2.43 46.44 -3.03
N LEU A 35 1.17 46.04 -2.89
CA LEU A 35 0.78 44.66 -2.54
C LEU A 35 1.32 43.63 -3.54
N LEU A 36 1.29 43.95 -4.84
CA LEU A 36 1.84 43.08 -5.87
C LEU A 36 3.35 42.88 -5.68
N SER A 37 4.10 43.95 -5.41
CA SER A 37 5.54 43.86 -5.16
C SER A 37 5.88 43.03 -3.92
N GLU A 38 5.10 43.17 -2.84
CA GLU A 38 5.24 42.36 -1.64
C GLU A 38 4.96 40.88 -1.93
N SER A 39 3.91 40.60 -2.70
CA SER A 39 3.56 39.25 -3.14
C SER A 39 4.64 38.64 -4.03
N GLU A 40 5.28 39.41 -4.92
CA GLU A 40 6.40 38.95 -5.75
C GLU A 40 7.61 38.57 -4.88
N ILE A 41 7.93 39.37 -3.85
CA ILE A 41 9.00 39.05 -2.90
C ILE A 41 8.69 37.73 -2.19
N ILE A 42 7.47 37.56 -1.67
CA ILE A 42 7.05 36.32 -1.01
C ILE A 42 7.15 35.15 -1.99
N HIS A 43 6.66 35.32 -3.21
CA HIS A 43 6.70 34.29 -4.25
C HIS A 43 8.14 33.85 -4.54
N ASN A 44 9.06 34.80 -4.74
CA ASN A 44 10.47 34.50 -4.99
C ASN A 44 11.13 33.79 -3.79
N VAL A 45 10.83 34.21 -2.56
CA VAL A 45 11.34 33.54 -1.35
C VAL A 45 10.80 32.12 -1.24
N LEU A 46 9.52 31.90 -1.55
CA LEU A 46 8.92 30.57 -1.54
C LEU A 46 9.49 29.69 -2.64
N LEU A 47 9.71 30.22 -3.86
CA LEU A 47 10.38 29.50 -4.94
C LEU A 47 11.78 29.06 -4.53
N ASN A 48 12.60 29.96 -3.97
CA ASN A 48 13.93 29.61 -3.46
C ASN A 48 13.87 28.55 -2.36
N LYS A 49 12.88 28.61 -1.47
CA LYS A 49 12.69 27.62 -0.42
C LYS A 49 12.26 26.26 -0.99
N LEU A 50 11.41 26.26 -2.01
CA LEU A 50 10.96 25.05 -2.69
C LEU A 50 12.12 24.42 -3.46
N GLU A 51 12.89 25.20 -4.20
CA GLU A 51 14.12 24.76 -4.87
C GLU A 51 15.10 24.16 -3.87
N LYS A 52 15.32 24.82 -2.72
CA LYS A 52 16.17 24.27 -1.65
C LYS A 52 15.64 22.93 -1.13
N LEU A 53 14.34 22.80 -0.91
CA LEU A 53 13.75 21.53 -0.44
C LEU A 53 13.80 20.43 -1.51
N GLN A 54 13.67 20.77 -2.79
CA GLN A 54 13.82 19.83 -3.91
C GLN A 54 15.28 19.40 -4.09
N LEU A 55 16.24 20.29 -3.87
CA LEU A 55 17.65 19.97 -3.85
C LEU A 55 18.01 19.11 -2.63
N ASP A 56 17.44 19.43 -1.45
CA ASP A 56 17.59 18.64 -0.22
C ASP A 56 16.93 17.25 -0.36
N GLU A 57 15.96 17.04 -1.25
CA GLU A 57 15.46 15.70 -1.63
C GLU A 57 16.46 14.90 -2.49
N SER A 58 17.42 15.57 -3.14
CA SER A 58 18.44 14.95 -3.99
C SER A 58 19.84 14.85 -3.34
N ASP A 59 20.17 15.72 -2.38
CA ASP A 59 21.45 15.75 -1.68
C ASP A 59 21.34 15.18 -0.26
N ASP A 60 21.71 13.90 -0.14
CA ASP A 60 21.62 13.03 1.04
C ASP A 60 22.43 13.50 2.27
N GLU A 61 23.29 14.52 2.14
CA GLU A 61 24.26 14.91 3.18
C GLU A 61 23.82 16.10 4.05
N SER A 62 22.93 16.98 3.55
CA SER A 62 22.53 18.21 4.28
C SER A 62 21.40 17.99 5.29
N GLU A 63 20.72 16.84 5.25
CA GLU A 63 19.65 16.49 6.19
C GLU A 63 20.14 16.34 7.65
N SER A 64 21.44 16.20 7.86
CA SER A 64 22.05 15.97 9.18
C SER A 64 21.94 17.15 10.17
N GLN A 65 21.57 18.35 9.72
CA GLN A 65 21.55 19.56 10.57
C GLN A 65 20.16 19.94 11.13
N SER A 66 19.09 19.30 10.68
CA SER A 66 17.73 19.55 11.18
C SER A 66 17.28 18.40 12.08
N GLU A 67 16.57 18.69 13.17
CA GLU A 67 15.97 17.67 14.06
C GLU A 67 15.10 16.68 13.26
N ILE A 68 14.40 17.17 12.23
CA ILE A 68 13.57 16.35 11.33
C ILE A 68 14.43 15.45 10.44
N GLY A 69 15.59 15.94 9.99
CA GLY A 69 16.48 15.16 9.15
C GLY A 69 17.21 14.07 9.94
N ALA A 70 17.57 14.31 11.20
CA ALA A 70 18.06 13.27 12.11
C ALA A 70 17.03 12.14 12.30
N ILE A 71 15.75 12.47 12.56
CA ILE A 71 14.67 11.47 12.68
C ILE A 71 14.49 10.68 11.37
N ARG A 72 14.53 11.35 10.22
CA ARG A 72 14.46 10.68 8.91
C ARG A 72 15.64 9.74 8.68
N GLN A 73 16.84 10.16 9.04
CA GLN A 73 18.04 9.34 8.93
C GLN A 73 17.94 8.10 9.83
N GLU A 74 17.53 8.26 11.09
CA GLU A 74 17.28 7.12 11.99
C GLU A 74 16.25 6.15 11.39
N LEU A 75 15.14 6.67 10.85
CA LEU A 75 14.10 5.85 10.22
C LEU A 75 14.64 5.10 8.99
N ARG A 76 15.50 5.74 8.19
CA ARG A 76 16.20 5.09 7.07
C ARG A 76 17.14 4.00 7.55
N SER A 77 17.94 4.25 8.59
CA SER A 77 18.82 3.25 9.19
C SER A 77 18.04 2.05 9.73
N ILE A 78 16.94 2.29 10.46
CA ILE A 78 16.06 1.23 10.96
C ILE A 78 15.48 0.41 9.81
N LYS A 79 15.00 1.07 8.75
CA LYS A 79 14.46 0.39 7.55
C LYS A 79 15.52 -0.44 6.84
N SER A 80 16.74 0.07 6.71
CA SER A 80 17.87 -0.66 6.14
C SER A 80 18.22 -1.90 6.97
N ASN A 81 18.28 -1.74 8.30
CA ASN A 81 18.55 -2.84 9.22
C ASN A 81 17.47 -3.92 9.14
N TYR A 82 16.19 -3.53 9.08
CA TYR A 82 15.07 -4.45 8.91
C TYR A 82 15.15 -5.21 7.58
N ASN A 83 15.39 -4.52 6.47
CA ASN A 83 15.50 -5.16 5.15
C ASN A 83 16.67 -6.15 5.11
N MET A 84 17.84 -5.77 5.62
CA MET A 84 19.01 -6.64 5.69
C MET A 84 18.73 -7.90 6.52
N LEU A 85 18.10 -7.74 7.68
CA LEU A 85 17.70 -8.86 8.54
C LEU A 85 16.67 -9.76 7.84
N MET A 86 15.70 -9.20 7.13
CA MET A 86 14.71 -9.97 6.41
C MET A 86 15.31 -10.73 5.23
N ASP A 87 16.26 -10.14 4.52
CA ASP A 87 16.98 -10.81 3.44
C ASP A 87 17.83 -11.96 3.98
N GLU A 88 18.54 -11.75 5.09
CA GLU A 88 19.32 -12.80 5.76
C GLU A 88 18.42 -13.92 6.32
N LEU A 89 17.27 -13.58 6.90
CA LEU A 89 16.27 -14.55 7.34
C LEU A 89 15.71 -15.36 6.17
N ASN A 90 15.42 -14.71 5.05
CA ASN A 90 14.95 -15.39 3.84
C ASN A 90 16.00 -16.37 3.32
N ASP A 91 17.26 -15.94 3.19
CA ASP A 91 18.37 -16.80 2.74
C ASP A 91 18.60 -17.98 3.69
N PHE A 92 18.50 -17.74 4.99
CA PHE A 92 18.57 -18.79 6.01
C PHE A 92 17.44 -19.82 5.88
N ILE A 93 16.20 -19.38 5.68
CA ILE A 93 15.04 -20.26 5.52
C ILE A 93 15.17 -21.08 4.24
N ASP A 94 15.54 -20.46 3.12
CA ASP A 94 15.67 -21.16 1.84
C ASP A 94 16.78 -22.22 1.89
N THR A 95 17.87 -21.95 2.63
CA THR A 95 18.98 -22.89 2.80
C THR A 95 18.68 -24.04 3.77
N ASN A 96 18.00 -23.78 4.89
CA ASN A 96 17.84 -24.75 5.99
C ASN A 96 16.46 -25.41 6.02
N PHE A 97 15.44 -24.75 5.48
CA PHE A 97 14.05 -25.19 5.46
C PHE A 97 13.47 -25.08 4.05
N PRO A 98 14.09 -25.72 3.04
CA PRO A 98 13.54 -25.71 1.70
C PRO A 98 12.10 -26.26 1.76
N PRO A 99 11.16 -25.68 0.98
CA PRO A 99 9.81 -26.19 0.88
C PRO A 99 9.86 -27.69 0.62
N PRO A 100 9.04 -28.51 1.30
CA PRO A 100 9.04 -29.93 1.02
C PRO A 100 8.59 -30.08 -0.44
N ASN A 101 9.41 -30.71 -1.28
CA ASN A 101 9.07 -31.02 -2.66
C ASN A 101 7.92 -32.03 -2.65
N PHE A 102 6.69 -31.54 -2.59
CA PHE A 102 5.51 -32.28 -3.02
C PHE A 102 5.32 -32.07 -4.52
N GLU A 103 6.40 -32.22 -5.30
CA GLU A 103 6.26 -32.30 -6.74
C GLU A 103 5.75 -33.69 -7.09
N LYS A 104 4.46 -33.71 -7.43
CA LYS A 104 3.83 -34.67 -8.35
C LYS A 104 3.99 -36.12 -7.88
N ASP A 105 3.04 -36.57 -7.06
CA ASP A 105 2.64 -37.97 -7.18
C ASP A 105 2.38 -38.23 -8.66
N GLU A 106 3.17 -39.17 -9.16
CA GLU A 106 3.21 -39.67 -10.52
C GLU A 106 1.78 -39.77 -11.06
N VAL A 107 1.41 -38.82 -11.92
CA VAL A 107 0.29 -39.07 -12.83
C VAL A 107 0.79 -40.21 -13.69
N ASP A 108 0.33 -41.41 -13.35
CA ASP A 108 0.36 -42.60 -14.18
C ASP A 108 0.41 -42.16 -15.65
N GLU A 109 1.46 -42.55 -16.35
CA GLU A 109 1.36 -42.73 -17.79
C GLU A 109 0.16 -43.66 -18.02
N MET A 110 -1.03 -43.08 -18.17
CA MET A 110 -2.13 -43.75 -18.85
C MET A 110 -1.62 -44.01 -20.26
N VAL A 111 -1.04 -45.20 -20.40
CA VAL A 111 -0.88 -45.90 -21.66
C VAL A 111 -2.22 -45.74 -22.38
N ILE A 112 -2.24 -44.90 -23.40
CA ILE A 112 -3.31 -44.91 -24.39
C ILE A 112 -3.14 -46.28 -25.06
N ASP A 113 -3.92 -47.25 -24.60
CA ASP A 113 -4.08 -48.54 -25.25
C ASP A 113 -4.76 -48.27 -26.60
N ASP A 114 -3.94 -48.22 -27.65
CA ASP A 114 -4.33 -48.10 -29.06
C ASP A 114 -5.03 -49.38 -29.56
N ASN A 115 -6.02 -49.88 -28.82
CA ASN A 115 -6.93 -50.93 -29.27
C ASN A 115 -8.35 -50.38 -29.30
N LYS A 116 -8.63 -49.53 -30.29
CA LYS A 116 -9.99 -49.38 -30.83
C LYS A 116 -10.21 -50.50 -31.83
N ASP A 117 -10.57 -51.67 -31.31
CA ASP A 117 -11.33 -52.64 -32.07
C ASP A 117 -12.81 -52.28 -31.96
N ASP A 118 -13.42 -52.21 -33.13
CA ASP A 118 -14.83 -52.27 -33.51
C ASP A 118 -15.84 -52.64 -32.40
N ASP A 119 -16.85 -51.79 -32.20
CA ASP A 119 -18.22 -52.29 -32.16
C ASP A 119 -19.22 -51.17 -32.53
N GLU A 120 -19.87 -51.35 -33.67
CA GLU A 120 -21.07 -50.66 -34.08
C GLU A 120 -22.20 -51.03 -33.11
N ASN A 121 -22.94 -50.08 -32.55
CA ASN A 121 -24.38 -50.24 -32.28
C ASN A 121 -25.07 -48.88 -32.16
N GLU A 122 -26.15 -48.77 -32.93
CA GLU A 122 -27.14 -47.69 -32.92
C GLU A 122 -28.07 -47.80 -31.69
N ASP A 123 -28.75 -46.68 -31.43
CA ASP A 123 -30.09 -46.54 -30.83
C ASP A 123 -30.33 -46.30 -29.31
N GLU A 124 -31.04 -45.17 -29.11
CA GLU A 124 -32.22 -44.93 -28.25
C GLU A 124 -32.10 -44.57 -26.74
N ASP A 125 -32.41 -43.28 -26.49
CA ASP A 125 -33.30 -42.72 -25.45
C ASP A 125 -33.21 -43.17 -23.99
N ARG A 126 -32.72 -42.27 -23.11
CA ARG A 126 -33.37 -42.01 -21.80
C ARG A 126 -32.98 -40.68 -21.15
N ALA A 127 -34.00 -39.99 -20.67
CA ALA A 127 -33.93 -38.74 -19.90
C ALA A 127 -33.65 -38.97 -18.39
N GLU A 128 -33.28 -37.85 -17.75
CA GLU A 128 -33.28 -37.50 -16.31
C GLU A 128 -32.00 -37.75 -15.50
N GLY A 129 -31.48 -36.66 -14.93
CA GLY A 129 -30.42 -36.66 -13.91
C GLY A 129 -29.46 -35.48 -14.00
N GLU A 130 -29.94 -34.24 -13.86
CA GLU A 130 -29.11 -33.13 -13.41
C GLU A 130 -28.85 -33.27 -11.90
N ASP A 131 -27.70 -32.76 -11.46
CA ASP A 131 -27.16 -32.71 -10.09
C ASP A 131 -26.21 -33.84 -9.66
N GLU A 132 -24.95 -33.45 -9.40
CA GLU A 132 -23.98 -34.04 -8.44
C GLU A 132 -22.51 -34.20 -8.89
N VAL A 133 -22.07 -33.70 -10.06
CA VAL A 133 -20.67 -33.96 -10.51
C VAL A 133 -19.75 -32.72 -10.56
N HIS A 134 -20.13 -31.59 -9.96
CA HIS A 134 -19.34 -30.35 -10.04
C HIS A 134 -18.61 -29.89 -8.76
N ALA A 135 -18.61 -30.66 -7.67
CA ALA A 135 -17.98 -30.21 -6.42
C ALA A 135 -16.56 -30.76 -6.14
N GLU A 136 -16.07 -31.76 -6.87
CA GLU A 136 -14.84 -32.49 -6.46
C GLU A 136 -13.54 -32.07 -7.16
N ASN A 137 -13.59 -31.07 -8.05
CA ASN A 137 -12.42 -30.70 -8.87
C ASN A 137 -11.70 -29.41 -8.42
N GLU A 138 -12.20 -28.68 -7.41
CA GLU A 138 -11.55 -27.46 -6.90
C GLU A 138 -10.40 -27.72 -5.91
N THR A 139 -10.22 -28.95 -5.43
CA THR A 139 -9.17 -29.30 -4.45
C THR A 139 -7.81 -29.68 -5.06
N ARG A 140 -7.69 -29.78 -6.39
CA ARG A 140 -6.52 -30.40 -7.04
C ARG A 140 -5.25 -29.55 -7.15
N ASN A 141 -5.17 -28.37 -6.53
CA ASN A 141 -3.95 -27.56 -6.54
C ASN A 141 -3.77 -26.68 -5.29
N LYS A 142 -3.99 -27.24 -4.08
CA LYS A 142 -3.61 -26.54 -2.85
C LYS A 142 -2.08 -26.58 -2.69
N ARG A 143 -1.37 -25.58 -3.22
CA ARG A 143 0.06 -25.37 -2.92
C ARG A 143 0.25 -25.29 -1.40
N PHE A 144 1.22 -26.05 -0.88
CA PHE A 144 1.64 -25.99 0.52
C PHE A 144 2.24 -24.62 0.84
N LEU A 145 2.01 -24.14 2.06
CA LEU A 145 2.60 -22.91 2.57
C LEU A 145 4.06 -23.16 2.95
N THR A 146 4.96 -22.29 2.50
CA THR A 146 6.36 -22.32 2.94
C THR A 146 6.49 -21.75 4.36
N LEU A 147 7.61 -22.05 5.03
CA LEU A 147 7.88 -21.46 6.35
C LEU A 147 7.91 -19.92 6.29
N LYS A 148 8.43 -19.36 5.19
CA LYS A 148 8.44 -17.92 4.91
C LYS A 148 7.03 -17.35 4.85
N ASP A 149 6.14 -17.98 4.09
CA ASP A 149 4.74 -17.53 3.98
C ASP A 149 4.03 -17.57 5.34
N MET A 150 4.31 -18.60 6.16
CA MET A 150 3.73 -18.70 7.51
C MET A 150 4.22 -17.56 8.41
N LEU A 151 5.53 -17.26 8.40
CA LEU A 151 6.11 -16.16 9.18
C LEU A 151 5.59 -14.80 8.72
N GLU A 152 5.52 -14.55 7.43
CA GLU A 152 4.98 -13.31 6.87
C GLU A 152 3.52 -13.09 7.29
N ASN A 153 2.68 -14.11 7.15
CA ASN A 153 1.29 -14.04 7.57
C ASN A 153 1.18 -13.73 9.06
N LEU A 154 1.95 -14.44 9.89
CA LEU A 154 2.01 -14.24 11.35
C LEU A 154 2.45 -12.83 11.75
N MET A 155 3.47 -12.28 11.09
CA MET A 155 3.96 -10.91 11.33
C MET A 155 2.90 -9.88 10.94
N ASN A 156 2.34 -10.02 9.73
CA ASN A 156 1.30 -9.13 9.22
C ASN A 156 0.05 -9.14 10.11
N GLN A 157 -0.38 -10.30 10.60
CA GLN A 157 -1.54 -10.38 11.49
C GLN A 157 -1.27 -9.70 12.83
N THR A 158 -0.08 -9.88 13.40
CA THR A 158 0.28 -9.27 14.68
C THR A 158 0.33 -7.74 14.56
N TYR A 159 0.81 -7.23 13.43
CA TYR A 159 0.86 -5.79 13.15
C TYR A 159 -0.52 -5.18 12.85
N ASN A 160 -1.30 -5.81 11.97
CA ASN A 160 -2.59 -5.27 11.51
C ASN A 160 -3.72 -5.46 12.55
N ASN A 161 -3.67 -6.54 13.33
CA ASN A 161 -4.71 -6.93 14.28
C ASN A 161 -4.14 -7.21 15.69
N PRO A 162 -3.61 -6.19 16.39
CA PRO A 162 -2.92 -6.39 17.68
C PRO A 162 -3.82 -6.98 18.78
N ASN A 163 -5.12 -6.71 18.74
CA ASN A 163 -6.08 -7.24 19.74
C ASN A 163 -6.44 -8.72 19.50
N ASN A 164 -6.24 -9.24 18.28
CA ASN A 164 -6.49 -10.64 17.94
C ASN A 164 -5.43 -11.16 16.94
N PRO A 165 -4.20 -11.42 17.41
CA PRO A 165 -3.06 -11.75 16.55
C PRO A 165 -3.05 -13.22 16.10
N TYR A 166 -4.12 -13.98 16.34
CA TYR A 166 -4.19 -15.39 15.97
C TYR A 166 -4.59 -15.57 14.51
N ILE A 167 -3.91 -16.50 13.83
CA ILE A 167 -4.23 -16.95 12.48
C ILE A 167 -4.65 -18.41 12.54
N THR A 168 -5.76 -18.72 11.88
CA THR A 168 -6.18 -20.09 11.56
C THR A 168 -5.50 -20.53 10.29
N PHE A 169 -4.71 -21.59 10.35
CA PHE A 169 -4.13 -22.18 9.15
C PHE A 169 -4.90 -23.45 8.75
N ASP A 170 -4.99 -23.72 7.44
CA ASP A 170 -5.63 -24.92 6.89
C ASP A 170 -4.72 -26.15 7.08
N PRO A 171 -5.10 -27.18 7.86
CA PRO A 171 -4.27 -28.36 8.13
C PRO A 171 -3.77 -29.09 6.87
N GLU A 172 -4.50 -28.98 5.76
CA GLU A 172 -4.15 -29.61 4.48
C GLU A 172 -3.02 -28.87 3.74
N ARG A 173 -2.77 -27.59 4.07
CA ARG A 173 -1.77 -26.73 3.40
C ARG A 173 -0.51 -26.52 4.22
N ILE A 174 -0.48 -26.96 5.47
CA ILE A 174 0.62 -26.71 6.39
C ILE A 174 1.44 -27.97 6.57
N TRP A 175 2.75 -27.84 6.54
CA TRP A 175 3.62 -28.93 6.95
C TRP A 175 3.79 -28.94 8.49
N PRO A 176 3.40 -30.01 9.21
CA PRO A 176 3.47 -30.06 10.68
C PRO A 176 4.85 -29.75 11.28
N PRO A 177 5.99 -30.17 10.68
CA PRO A 177 7.32 -29.82 11.18
C PRO A 177 7.61 -28.32 11.24
N TYR A 178 7.06 -27.52 10.32
CA TYR A 178 7.23 -26.06 10.35
C TYR A 178 6.51 -25.43 11.54
N VAL A 179 5.30 -25.90 11.84
CA VAL A 179 4.54 -25.47 13.02
C VAL A 179 5.29 -25.83 14.30
N GLU A 180 5.78 -27.06 14.39
CA GLU A 180 6.57 -27.51 15.55
C GLU A 180 7.89 -26.76 15.69
N THR A 181 8.56 -26.43 14.59
CA THR A 181 9.79 -25.62 14.60
C THR A 181 9.51 -24.24 15.17
N LEU A 182 8.44 -23.56 14.74
CA LEU A 182 8.04 -22.25 15.25
C LEU A 182 7.68 -22.27 16.74
N ILE A 183 7.03 -23.35 17.19
CA ILE A 183 6.65 -23.50 18.61
C ILE A 183 7.88 -23.83 19.48
N ARG A 184 8.73 -24.76 19.04
CA ARG A 184 9.91 -25.21 19.81
C ARG A 184 11.01 -24.16 19.89
N SER A 185 11.15 -23.34 18.85
CA SER A 185 12.02 -22.16 18.86
C SER A 185 11.49 -21.02 19.72
N GLY A 186 10.24 -21.11 20.21
CA GLY A 186 9.61 -20.08 21.02
C GLY A 186 9.18 -18.84 20.23
N ILE A 187 9.15 -18.93 18.89
CA ILE A 187 8.75 -17.83 18.00
C ILE A 187 7.22 -17.69 17.95
N ALA A 188 6.49 -18.81 18.00
CA ALA A 188 5.03 -18.83 17.96
C ALA A 188 4.41 -19.62 19.13
N LYS A 189 3.15 -19.30 19.46
CA LYS A 189 2.35 -20.00 20.48
C LYS A 189 0.99 -20.41 19.92
N ARG A 190 0.54 -21.62 20.24
CA ARG A 190 -0.82 -22.08 19.94
C ARG A 190 -1.84 -21.40 20.84
N ASN A 191 -3.07 -21.25 20.35
CA ASN A 191 -4.19 -20.80 21.16
C ASN A 191 -4.55 -21.89 22.20
N PRO A 192 -4.80 -21.52 23.48
CA PRO A 192 -5.26 -22.47 24.49
C PRO A 192 -6.57 -23.20 24.12
N ASN A 193 -7.44 -22.56 23.32
CA ASN A 193 -8.77 -23.06 22.99
C ASN A 193 -8.84 -23.76 21.63
N ASP A 194 -7.89 -23.49 20.72
CA ASP A 194 -7.86 -24.07 19.37
C ASP A 194 -6.41 -24.37 18.94
N ALA A 195 -6.13 -25.65 18.72
CA ALA A 195 -4.80 -26.10 18.32
C ALA A 195 -4.40 -25.64 16.91
N ASN A 196 -5.36 -25.27 16.04
CA ASN A 196 -5.11 -24.82 14.68
C ASN A 196 -4.83 -23.32 14.59
N MET A 197 -4.97 -22.60 15.70
CA MET A 197 -4.68 -21.17 15.79
C MET A 197 -3.27 -20.93 16.35
N LEU A 198 -2.46 -20.19 15.60
CA LEU A 198 -1.13 -19.76 16.03
C LEU A 198 -1.04 -18.24 16.06
N LYS A 199 -0.24 -17.72 16.99
CA LYS A 199 0.18 -16.32 17.03
C LYS A 199 1.68 -16.21 17.26
N LEU A 200 2.28 -15.08 16.88
CA LEU A 200 3.64 -14.77 17.29
C LEU A 200 3.70 -14.48 18.79
N VAL A 201 4.87 -14.79 19.36
CA VAL A 201 5.23 -14.29 20.68
C VAL A 201 5.53 -12.81 20.57
N GLU A 202 5.09 -12.04 21.56
CA GLU A 202 5.41 -10.63 21.66
C GLU A 202 6.91 -10.45 21.93
N PHE A 203 7.61 -9.89 20.95
CA PHE A 203 9.00 -9.47 21.10
C PHE A 203 9.02 -8.13 21.84
N HIS A 204 9.29 -8.19 23.13
CA HIS A 204 9.52 -6.99 23.94
C HIS A 204 11.01 -6.65 23.80
N LEU A 205 11.35 -5.46 23.29
CA LEU A 205 12.70 -4.89 23.40
C LEU A 205 12.84 -4.13 24.72
#